data_AF-A0A841AV48-F1
#
_entry.id   AF-A0A841AV48-F1
#
_cell.length_a   1.000
_cell.length_b   1.000
_cell.length_c   1.000
_cell.angle_alpha   90.00
_cell.angle_beta   90.00
_cell.angle_gamma   90.00
#
_symmetry.space_group_name_H-M   'P 1'
#
loop_
_entity.id
_entity.type
_entity.pdbx_description
1 polymer ?
#
loop_
_entity_poly.entity_id
_entity_poly.type
_entity_poly.pdbx_seq_one_letter_code
_entity_poly.pdbx_strand_id
1 'polypeptide(L)'
;MLAPARPRKLAKVPFVELADGRVQGVVSSGSDIGRVYVSSVAASTYEFACSTNNNRPCGGARGMFCNHILALLNEATLQYSAERVARYLRVEPEELTAQAISQTMSATRPSQGDNTAAASVFSQFLRHLAYLEFEPSTAPVPELQWFPPTRTVV
;
A
#
# COMPACT_ATOMS: atom_id res chain seq x y z
N MET A 1 -1.74 -11.25 -21.45
CA MET A 1 -1.61 -12.09 -20.24
C MET A 1 -1.28 -11.17 -19.07
N LEU A 2 -1.94 -11.32 -17.92
CA LEU A 2 -1.48 -10.64 -16.69
C LEU A 2 -0.20 -11.33 -16.23
N ALA A 3 0.87 -10.56 -16.04
CA ALA A 3 2.08 -11.09 -15.45
C ALA A 3 1.78 -11.57 -14.01
N PRO A 4 2.34 -12.71 -13.57
CA PRO A 4 2.19 -13.16 -12.20
C PRO A 4 2.74 -12.10 -11.24
N ALA A 5 2.09 -11.97 -10.08
CA ALA A 5 2.56 -11.06 -9.04
C ALA A 5 4.00 -11.41 -8.65
N ARG A 6 4.88 -10.40 -8.56
CA ARG A 6 6.27 -10.60 -8.15
C ARG A 6 6.32 -11.19 -6.74
N PRO A 7 7.29 -12.09 -6.43
CA PRO A 7 7.52 -12.56 -5.07
C PRO A 7 7.71 -11.38 -4.11
N ARG A 8 6.88 -11.33 -3.07
CA ARG A 8 6.83 -10.19 -2.14
C ARG A 8 7.81 -10.39 -0.99
N LYS A 9 8.48 -9.31 -0.58
CA LYS A 9 9.27 -9.30 0.66
C LYS A 9 8.36 -8.98 1.86
N LEU A 10 7.52 -9.96 2.22
CA LEU A 10 6.47 -9.83 3.24
C LEU A 10 6.99 -9.39 4.62
N ALA A 11 8.26 -9.65 4.92
CA ALA A 11 8.86 -9.30 6.20
C ALA A 11 8.83 -7.80 6.51
N LYS A 12 8.94 -6.92 5.48
CA LYS A 12 9.02 -5.47 5.73
C LYS A 12 7.70 -4.73 5.52
N VAL A 13 6.99 -5.02 4.43
CA VAL A 13 5.68 -4.44 4.11
C VAL A 13 4.72 -5.60 3.82
N PRO A 14 4.12 -6.19 4.87
CA PRO A 14 3.24 -7.34 4.71
C PRO A 14 1.97 -7.03 3.91
N PHE A 15 1.53 -5.76 3.87
CA PHE A 15 0.30 -5.39 3.18
C PHE A 15 0.39 -3.98 2.58
N VAL A 16 -0.03 -3.85 1.32
CA VAL A 16 -0.16 -2.56 0.62
C VAL A 16 -1.26 -2.65 -0.42
N GLU A 17 -2.04 -1.59 -0.54
CA GLU A 17 -3.14 -1.50 -1.49
C GLU A 17 -3.33 -0.07 -2.01
N LEU A 18 -4.05 -0.01 -3.14
CA LEU A 18 -4.59 1.21 -3.73
C LEU A 18 -6.12 1.15 -3.54
N ALA A 19 -6.61 1.68 -2.42
CA ALA A 19 -8.03 1.63 -2.07
C ALA A 19 -8.49 2.95 -1.45
N ASP A 20 -9.79 3.25 -1.56
CA ASP A 20 -10.45 4.39 -0.88
C ASP A 20 -9.75 5.75 -1.09
N GLY A 21 -9.15 5.96 -2.27
CA GLY A 21 -8.42 7.18 -2.60
C GLY A 21 -7.08 7.32 -1.85
N ARG A 22 -6.53 6.24 -1.30
CA ARG A 22 -5.26 6.23 -0.57
C ARG A 22 -4.33 5.11 -1.05
N VAL A 23 -3.02 5.38 -1.01
CA VAL A 23 -2.02 4.31 -0.90
C VAL A 23 -1.93 4.00 0.59
N GLN A 24 -2.28 2.78 0.98
CA GLN A 24 -2.37 2.42 2.39
C GLN A 24 -1.88 1.01 2.64
N GLY A 25 -1.51 0.72 3.87
CA GLY A 25 -1.07 -0.62 4.24
C GLY A 25 -0.43 -0.73 5.60
N VAL A 26 0.23 -1.87 5.79
CA VAL A 26 0.88 -2.26 7.05
C VAL A 26 2.36 -2.49 6.81
N VAL A 27 3.18 -1.89 7.67
CA VAL A 27 4.65 -1.93 7.62
C VAL A 27 5.17 -2.49 8.94
N SER A 28 6.04 -3.50 8.86
CA SER A 28 6.64 -4.12 10.03
C SER A 28 7.59 -3.17 10.75
N SER A 29 7.53 -3.18 12.09
CA SER A 29 8.53 -2.52 12.92
C SER A 29 9.90 -3.18 12.75
N GLY A 30 10.97 -2.38 12.79
CA GLY A 30 12.34 -2.90 12.79
C GLY A 30 12.83 -3.34 14.17
N SER A 31 12.15 -2.93 15.25
CA SER A 31 12.62 -3.13 16.63
C SER A 31 11.81 -4.16 17.42
N ASP A 32 10.66 -4.58 16.92
CA ASP A 32 9.69 -5.40 17.65
C ASP A 32 8.82 -6.16 16.65
N ILE A 33 8.93 -7.49 16.62
CA ILE A 33 8.22 -8.33 15.66
C ILE A 33 6.70 -8.30 15.83
N GLY A 34 6.21 -8.01 17.05
CA GLY A 34 4.77 -7.92 17.33
C GLY A 34 4.17 -6.56 16.98
N ARG A 35 5.00 -5.60 16.56
CA ARG A 35 4.57 -4.22 16.28
C ARG A 35 4.56 -3.97 14.79
N VAL A 36 3.42 -3.46 14.32
CA VAL A 36 3.27 -2.98 12.96
C VAL A 36 2.77 -1.54 12.95
N TYR A 37 3.08 -0.85 11.86
CA TYR A 37 2.65 0.51 11.58
C TYR A 37 1.63 0.49 10.46
N VAL A 38 0.49 1.12 10.70
CA VAL A 38 -0.52 1.37 9.67
C VAL A 38 -0.19 2.73 9.08
N SER A 39 0.10 2.76 7.78
CA SER A 39 0.54 3.95 7.05
C SER A 39 -0.41 4.23 5.89
N SER A 40 -0.68 5.49 5.61
CA SER A 40 -1.48 5.89 4.44
C SER A 40 -1.07 7.25 3.89
N VAL A 41 -1.30 7.44 2.59
CA VAL A 41 -1.14 8.70 1.86
C VAL A 41 -2.37 8.88 0.96
N ALA A 42 -3.09 10.00 1.13
CA ALA A 42 -4.25 10.34 0.32
C ALA A 42 -3.85 10.78 -1.10
N ALA A 43 -4.66 10.44 -2.09
CA ALA A 43 -4.50 10.94 -3.45
C ALA A 43 -4.81 12.44 -3.52
N SER A 44 -4.14 13.16 -4.41
CA SER A 44 -4.26 14.61 -4.66
C SER A 44 -3.77 15.53 -3.53
N THR A 45 -4.20 15.32 -2.28
CA THR A 45 -3.79 16.16 -1.13
C THR A 45 -2.49 15.70 -0.50
N TYR A 46 -2.12 14.44 -0.72
CA TYR A 46 -0.99 13.74 -0.11
C TYR A 46 -0.99 13.77 1.41
N GLU A 47 -2.16 14.05 2.02
CA GLU A 47 -2.36 13.98 3.46
C GLU A 47 -1.96 12.59 3.95
N PHE A 48 -1.10 12.55 4.96
CA PHE A 48 -0.52 11.30 5.42
C PHE A 48 -0.81 11.02 6.88
N ALA A 49 -0.91 9.73 7.19
CA ALA A 49 -1.07 9.24 8.55
C ALA A 49 -0.18 8.01 8.78
N CYS A 50 0.37 7.89 9.98
CA CYS A 50 1.15 6.72 10.37
C CYS A 50 1.04 6.51 11.89
N SER A 51 0.54 5.35 12.28
CA SER A 51 0.37 4.96 13.69
C SER A 51 0.72 3.50 13.88
N THR A 52 1.00 3.09 15.11
CA THR A 52 1.09 1.67 15.46
C THR A 52 -0.30 1.01 15.41
N ASN A 53 -0.33 -0.32 15.41
CA ASN A 53 -1.54 -1.14 15.50
C ASN A 53 -2.38 -0.93 16.78
N ASN A 54 -1.80 -0.33 17.83
CA ASN A 54 -2.54 0.13 19.02
C ASN A 54 -2.80 1.65 19.02
N ASN A 55 -2.85 2.26 17.83
CA ASN A 55 -3.19 3.66 17.59
C ASN A 55 -2.27 4.70 18.27
N ARG A 56 -1.02 4.35 18.59
CA ARG A 56 -0.02 5.33 19.04
C ARG A 56 0.59 6.06 17.83
N PRO A 57 0.78 7.39 17.90
CA PRO A 57 1.36 8.13 16.79
C PRO A 57 2.78 7.65 16.48
N CYS A 58 3.13 7.59 15.20
CA CYS A 58 4.48 7.22 14.80
C CYS A 58 5.47 8.34 15.16
N GLY A 59 6.47 8.04 15.98
CA GLY A 59 7.48 9.02 16.40
C GLY A 59 8.30 9.65 15.26
N GLY A 60 8.32 9.03 14.08
CA GLY A 60 8.97 9.56 12.87
C GLY A 60 8.06 10.38 11.97
N ALA A 61 6.74 10.35 12.18
CA ALA A 61 5.77 11.18 11.45
C ALA A 61 5.63 12.53 12.17
N ARG A 62 6.62 13.41 11.98
CA ARG A 62 6.71 14.74 12.59
C ARG A 62 6.53 15.83 11.53
N GLY A 63 5.37 15.86 10.87
CA GLY A 63 5.09 16.81 9.79
C GLY A 63 5.75 16.48 8.46
N MET A 64 6.28 15.26 8.30
CA MET A 64 6.86 14.76 7.05
C MET A 64 6.64 13.25 6.93
N PHE A 65 6.77 12.72 5.71
CA PHE A 65 6.72 11.28 5.48
C PHE A 65 7.81 10.56 6.27
N CYS A 66 7.38 9.68 7.16
CA CYS A 66 8.29 8.83 7.92
C CYS A 66 8.80 7.67 7.07
N ASN A 67 9.83 6.97 7.55
CA ASN A 67 10.38 5.81 6.86
C ASN A 67 9.36 4.68 6.61
N HIS A 68 8.28 4.58 7.39
CA HIS A 68 7.21 3.62 7.12
C HIS A 68 6.40 3.99 5.88
N ILE A 69 6.05 5.27 5.72
CA ILE A 69 5.36 5.77 4.53
C ILE A 69 6.24 5.61 3.29
N LEU A 70 7.53 5.94 3.39
CA LEU A 70 8.47 5.75 2.27
C LEU A 70 8.61 4.27 1.88
N ALA A 71 8.69 3.37 2.86
CA ALA A 71 8.72 1.93 2.61
C ALA A 71 7.41 1.43 1.97
N LEU A 72 6.26 1.94 2.42
CA LEU A 72 4.95 1.64 1.84
C LEU A 72 4.88 2.06 0.37
N LEU A 73 5.28 3.29 0.05
CA LEU A 73 5.28 3.81 -1.32
C LEU A 73 6.21 2.99 -2.23
N ASN A 74 7.39 2.63 -1.73
CA ASN A 74 8.30 1.76 -2.47
C ASN A 74 7.63 0.41 -2.79
N GLU A 75 7.07 -0.26 -1.79
CA GLU A 75 6.37 -1.53 -2.00
C GLU A 75 5.17 -1.39 -2.95
N ALA A 76 4.41 -0.30 -2.85
CA ALA A 76 3.31 -0.01 -3.76
C ALA A 76 3.79 0.05 -5.21
N THR A 77 4.91 0.73 -5.49
CA THR A 77 5.45 0.80 -6.86
C THR A 77 5.98 -0.54 -7.35
N LEU A 78 6.52 -1.38 -6.46
CA LEU A 78 6.98 -2.73 -6.82
C LEU A 78 5.81 -3.65 -7.18
N GLN A 79 4.67 -3.54 -6.49
CA GLN A 79 3.50 -4.39 -6.72
C GLN A 79 2.59 -3.90 -7.84
N TYR A 80 2.35 -2.59 -7.89
CA TYR A 80 1.36 -2.00 -8.78
C TYR A 80 1.97 -1.29 -9.99
N SER A 81 3.30 -1.20 -10.09
CA SER A 81 4.08 -0.30 -10.97
C SER A 81 4.07 1.16 -10.52
N ALA A 82 5.18 1.87 -10.75
CA ALA A 82 5.30 3.29 -10.44
C ALA A 82 4.28 4.14 -11.22
N GLU A 83 4.01 3.81 -12.49
CA GLU A 83 3.03 4.52 -13.33
C GLU A 83 1.63 4.47 -12.71
N ARG A 84 1.17 3.27 -12.32
CA ARG A 84 -0.16 3.11 -11.71
C ARG A 84 -0.26 3.85 -10.38
N VAL A 85 0.79 3.80 -9.56
CA VAL A 85 0.85 4.50 -8.27
C VAL A 85 0.82 6.02 -8.47
N ALA A 86 1.63 6.55 -9.39
CA ALA A 86 1.66 7.97 -9.72
C ALA A 86 0.29 8.46 -10.20
N ARG A 87 -0.32 7.74 -11.15
CA ARG A 87 -1.67 8.04 -11.66
C ARG A 87 -2.74 7.97 -10.56
N TYR A 88 -2.68 6.97 -9.70
CA TYR A 88 -3.65 6.80 -8.61
C TYR A 88 -3.54 7.94 -7.58
N LEU A 89 -2.31 8.33 -7.22
CA LEU A 89 -2.04 9.44 -6.32
C LEU A 89 -2.27 10.81 -6.97
N ARG A 90 -2.37 10.88 -8.30
CA ARG A 90 -2.47 12.11 -9.12
C ARG A 90 -1.22 13.00 -8.98
N VAL A 91 -0.06 12.36 -8.98
CA VAL A 91 1.25 13.02 -8.93
C VAL A 91 1.97 12.84 -10.26
N GLU A 92 2.64 13.89 -10.71
CA GLU A 92 3.43 13.93 -11.95
C GLU A 92 4.92 14.09 -11.60
N PRO A 93 5.64 13.00 -11.31
CA PRO A 93 7.07 13.05 -11.05
C PRO A 93 7.89 13.14 -12.35
N GLU A 94 9.09 13.70 -12.28
CA GLU A 94 10.03 13.73 -13.43
C GLU A 94 10.45 12.33 -13.88
N GLU A 95 10.52 11.39 -12.94
CA GLU A 95 10.83 9.98 -13.18
C GLU A 95 9.78 9.07 -12.53
N LEU A 96 9.48 7.95 -13.18
CA LEU A 96 8.55 6.94 -12.63
C LEU A 96 9.25 6.02 -11.63
N THR A 97 9.69 6.59 -10.51
CA THR A 97 10.29 5.87 -9.38
C THR A 97 9.58 6.22 -8.07
N ALA A 98 9.62 5.31 -7.09
CA ALA A 98 9.06 5.57 -5.75
C ALA A 98 9.68 6.82 -5.10
N GLN A 99 10.98 7.03 -5.31
CA GLN A 99 11.71 8.17 -4.78
C GLN A 99 11.19 9.47 -5.37
N ALA A 100 11.13 9.58 -6.71
CA ALA A 100 10.62 10.78 -7.37
C ALA A 100 9.16 11.06 -6.98
N ILE A 101 8.30 10.03 -6.96
CA ILE A 101 6.91 10.15 -6.46
C ILE A 101 6.88 10.75 -5.06
N SER A 102 7.65 10.20 -4.12
CA SER A 102 7.67 10.66 -2.72
C SER A 102 8.22 12.08 -2.57
N GLN A 103 9.21 12.46 -3.39
CA GLN A 103 9.80 13.80 -3.40
C GLN A 103 8.83 14.85 -3.96
N THR A 104 8.20 14.56 -5.10
CA THR A 104 7.19 15.46 -5.70
C THR A 104 6.02 15.70 -4.74
N MET A 105 5.53 14.66 -4.06
CA MET A 105 4.50 14.82 -3.03
C MET A 105 5.01 15.63 -1.83
N SER A 106 6.22 15.34 -1.33
CA SER A 106 6.78 16.06 -0.17
C SER A 106 7.00 17.55 -0.46
N ALA A 107 7.29 17.91 -1.71
CA ALA A 107 7.47 19.30 -2.13
C ALA A 107 6.20 20.14 -1.98
N THR A 108 5.01 19.53 -2.00
CA THR A 108 3.74 20.24 -1.75
C THR A 108 3.48 20.50 -0.27
N ARG A 109 4.37 20.03 0.63
CA ARG A 109 4.25 20.14 2.09
C ARG A 109 2.90 19.63 2.62
N PRO A 110 2.57 18.35 2.38
CA PRO A 110 1.28 17.81 2.77
C PRO A 110 1.05 17.87 4.29
N SER A 111 -0.21 17.98 4.67
CA SER A 111 -0.61 17.92 6.07
C SER A 111 -0.48 16.51 6.63
N GLN A 112 -0.14 16.42 7.91
CA GLN A 112 -0.31 15.20 8.67
C GLN A 112 -1.78 15.10 9.08
N GLY A 113 -2.47 14.07 8.59
CA GLY A 113 -3.86 13.77 8.91
C GLY A 113 -4.04 13.04 10.22
N ASP A 114 -5.28 12.65 10.50
CA ASP A 114 -5.61 11.78 11.63
C ASP A 114 -5.43 10.29 11.28
N ASN A 115 -5.58 9.42 12.29
CA ASN A 115 -5.44 7.97 12.11
C ASN A 115 -6.77 7.27 11.80
N THR A 116 -7.80 7.98 11.28
CA THR A 116 -9.14 7.40 11.08
C THR A 116 -9.15 6.19 10.14
N ALA A 117 -8.31 6.20 9.10
CA ALA A 117 -8.18 5.07 8.18
C ALA A 117 -7.55 3.83 8.83
N ALA A 118 -6.81 3.97 9.94
CA ALA A 118 -5.93 2.92 10.45
C ALA A 118 -6.67 1.62 10.82
N ALA A 119 -7.85 1.73 11.43
CA ALA A 119 -8.63 0.56 11.85
C ALA A 119 -9.14 -0.25 10.64
N SER A 120 -9.60 0.44 9.58
CA SER A 120 -10.09 -0.20 8.36
C SER A 120 -8.97 -0.94 7.62
N VAL A 121 -7.82 -0.28 7.44
CA VAL A 121 -6.62 -0.86 6.82
C VAL A 121 -6.10 -2.05 7.61
N PHE A 122 -6.06 -1.95 8.94
CA PHE A 122 -5.63 -3.07 9.77
C PHE A 122 -6.60 -4.26 9.67
N SER A 123 -7.90 -4.01 9.58
CA SER A 123 -8.90 -5.06 9.37
C SER A 123 -8.77 -5.74 8.01
N GLN A 124 -8.49 -4.97 6.94
CA GLN A 124 -8.17 -5.53 5.61
C GLN A 124 -6.89 -6.36 5.65
N PHE A 125 -5.86 -5.92 6.37
CA PHE A 125 -4.65 -6.70 6.57
C PHE A 125 -4.92 -8.04 7.27
N LEU A 126 -5.70 -8.06 8.35
CA LEU A 126 -6.06 -9.32 9.03
C LEU A 126 -6.82 -10.26 8.09
N ARG A 127 -7.72 -9.72 7.26
CA ARG A 127 -8.41 -10.50 6.22
C ARG A 127 -7.46 -11.04 5.17
N HIS A 128 -6.46 -10.26 4.78
CA HIS A 128 -5.40 -10.71 3.87
C HIS A 128 -4.58 -11.85 4.48
N LEU A 129 -4.23 -11.77 5.76
CA LEU A 129 -3.54 -12.87 6.45
C LEU A 129 -4.39 -14.15 6.47
N ALA A 130 -5.67 -14.05 6.82
CA ALA A 130 -6.58 -15.19 6.79
C ALA A 130 -6.67 -15.82 5.39
N TYR A 131 -6.59 -15.03 4.33
CA TYR A 131 -6.53 -15.55 2.96
C TYR A 131 -5.23 -16.34 2.69
N LEU A 132 -4.10 -15.92 3.25
CA LEU A 132 -2.81 -16.60 3.09
C LEU A 132 -2.72 -17.90 3.90
N GLU A 133 -3.63 -18.16 4.83
CA GLU A 133 -3.72 -19.42 5.58
C GLU A 133 -4.32 -20.56 4.73
N PHE A 134 -4.95 -20.26 3.60
CA PHE A 134 -5.50 -21.27 2.70
C PHE A 134 -4.44 -21.81 1.74
N GLU A 135 -4.47 -23.12 1.50
CA GLU A 135 -3.63 -23.76 0.49
C GLU A 135 -3.93 -23.18 -0.91
N PRO A 136 -2.90 -22.76 -1.68
CA PRO A 136 -3.09 -22.25 -3.02
C PRO A 136 -3.69 -23.35 -3.91
N SER A 137 -4.76 -23.02 -4.62
CA SER A 137 -5.43 -23.93 -5.53
C SER A 137 -5.53 -23.34 -6.93
N THR A 138 -5.32 -24.18 -7.93
CA THR A 138 -5.60 -23.87 -9.35
C THR A 138 -6.92 -24.49 -9.82
N ALA A 139 -7.70 -25.07 -8.89
CA ALA A 139 -9.04 -25.57 -9.21
C ALA A 139 -9.90 -24.43 -9.78
N PRO A 140 -10.75 -24.72 -10.77
CA PRO A 140 -11.59 -23.70 -11.37
C PRO A 140 -12.50 -23.09 -10.31
N VAL A 141 -12.51 -21.77 -10.20
CA VAL A 141 -13.47 -21.02 -9.37
C VAL A 141 -14.81 -21.06 -10.09
N PRO A 142 -15.84 -21.76 -9.58
CA PRO A 142 -17.11 -21.92 -10.30
C PRO A 142 -17.75 -20.57 -10.65
N GLU A 143 -17.61 -19.56 -9.80
CA GLU A 143 -18.17 -18.22 -10.00
C GLU A 143 -17.45 -17.45 -11.12
N LEU A 144 -16.21 -17.82 -11.49
CA LEU A 144 -15.51 -17.21 -12.62
C LEU A 144 -16.13 -17.58 -13.98
N GLN A 145 -16.95 -18.63 -14.04
CA GLN A 145 -17.70 -18.99 -15.26
C GLN A 145 -18.72 -17.93 -15.68
N TRP A 146 -19.14 -17.06 -14.75
CA TRP A 146 -20.08 -15.97 -15.02
C TRP A 146 -19.40 -14.77 -15.69
N PHE A 147 -18.08 -14.69 -15.66
CA PHE A 147 -17.32 -13.64 -16.31
C PHE A 147 -16.93 -14.11 -17.73
N PRO A 148 -17.27 -13.35 -18.78
CA PRO A 148 -16.83 -13.71 -20.12
C PRO A 148 -15.30 -13.77 -20.15
N PRO A 149 -14.69 -14.80 -20.76
CA PRO A 149 -13.24 -14.89 -20.85
C PRO A 149 -12.72 -13.61 -21.51
N THR A 150 -11.78 -12.94 -20.86
CA THR A 150 -11.12 -11.76 -21.42
C THR A 150 -10.53 -12.16 -22.76
N ARG A 151 -11.06 -11.57 -23.83
CA ARG A 151 -10.65 -11.83 -25.21
C ARG A 151 -9.12 -11.73 -25.29
N THR A 152 -8.46 -12.83 -25.61
CA THR A 152 -7.04 -12.84 -25.94
C THR A 152 -6.88 -11.97 -27.18
N VAL A 153 -6.26 -10.80 -27.01
CA VAL A 153 -5.77 -10.02 -28.16
C VAL A 153 -4.53 -10.76 -28.64
N VAL A 154 -4.62 -11.31 -29.86
CA VAL A 154 -3.53 -11.98 -30.57
C VAL A 154 -2.70 -10.92 -31.28
#